data_AF-A0A7J8PXS7-F1
#
_entry.id   AF-A0A7J8PXS7-F1
#
_cell.length_a   1.000
_cell.length_b   1.000
_cell.length_c   1.000
_cell.angle_alpha   90.00
_cell.angle_beta   90.00
_cell.angle_gamma   90.00
#
_symmetry.space_group_name_H-M   'P 1'
#
loop_
_entity.id
_entity.type
_entity.pdbx_description
1 polymer ?
#
loop_
_entity_poly.entity_id
_entity_poly.type
_entity_poly.pdbx_seq_one_letter_code
_entity_poly.pdbx_strand_id
1 'polypeptide(L)'
;YHYNVIDSRLQQHVEKGKEDGLYISCVASSLNLWAIVMDAGTGFTSQVYELSPIFLHKEWIMEQWEKNYYITSVAGACNGSALVVMSKGTPYTQQSYKVSDVFPFKWINKKWKEGFSVTSMTAAGSKWGIVMSRNAGYPTQVVELDFLYPSEGIHRRWEKGYRITAAAATEDQAAFILSASKRKSQDVMQET
;
A
#
# COMPACT_ATOMS: atom_id res chain seq x y z
N TYR A 1 -2.47 -14.80 9.55
CA TYR A 1 -3.32 -13.59 9.58
C TYR A 1 -3.48 -13.15 11.03
N HIS A 2 -3.04 -11.93 11.38
CA HIS A 2 -3.18 -11.37 12.72
C HIS A 2 -3.94 -10.03 12.65
N TYR A 3 -4.97 -9.88 13.47
CA TYR A 3 -5.81 -8.69 13.59
C TYR A 3 -5.88 -8.25 15.06
N ASN A 4 -6.17 -6.97 15.32
CA ASN A 4 -6.17 -6.35 16.67
C ASN A 4 -4.81 -6.37 17.38
N VAL A 5 -3.73 -6.20 16.62
CA VAL A 5 -2.39 -6.15 17.19
C VAL A 5 -2.16 -4.77 17.78
N ILE A 6 -1.99 -4.72 19.10
CA ILE A 6 -1.57 -3.55 19.87
C ILE A 6 -0.09 -3.28 19.56
N ASP A 7 0.35 -2.02 19.57
CA ASP A 7 1.72 -1.60 19.25
C ASP A 7 2.82 -2.49 19.89
N SER A 8 2.63 -2.90 21.16
CA SER A 8 3.58 -3.75 21.91
C SER A 8 3.70 -5.19 21.41
N ARG A 9 2.71 -5.71 20.68
CA ARG A 9 2.69 -7.08 20.14
C ARG A 9 3.05 -7.15 18.66
N LEU A 10 3.09 -6.01 17.97
CA LEU A 10 3.44 -5.92 16.55
C LEU A 10 4.80 -6.55 16.29
N GLN A 11 5.80 -6.16 17.09
CA GLN A 11 7.15 -6.65 16.99
C GLN A 11 7.22 -8.17 17.19
N GLN A 12 6.56 -8.69 18.21
CA GLN A 12 6.56 -10.13 18.52
C GLN A 12 5.96 -10.97 17.37
N HIS A 13 4.87 -10.52 16.76
CA HIS A 13 4.26 -11.22 15.63
C HIS A 13 5.16 -11.21 14.38
N VAL A 14 5.79 -10.08 14.10
CA VAL A 14 6.71 -9.97 12.96
C VAL A 14 7.98 -10.79 13.18
N GLU A 15 8.54 -10.78 14.39
CA GLU A 15 9.72 -11.59 14.73
C GLU A 15 9.45 -13.08 14.57
N LYS A 16 8.34 -13.57 15.13
CA LYS A 16 7.94 -14.97 14.95
C LYS A 16 7.74 -15.34 13.48
N GLY A 17 7.06 -14.48 12.71
CA GLY A 17 6.89 -14.72 11.27
C GLY A 17 8.22 -14.73 10.51
N LYS A 18 9.18 -13.88 10.89
CA LYS A 18 10.52 -13.87 10.30
C LYS A 18 11.32 -15.13 10.62
N GLU A 19 11.19 -15.68 11.83
CA GLU A 19 11.78 -16.97 12.20
C GLU A 19 11.24 -18.10 11.32
N ASP A 20 9.96 -18.03 10.95
CA ASP A 20 9.29 -18.96 10.03
C ASP A 20 9.59 -18.65 8.54
N GLY A 21 10.47 -17.70 8.23
CA GLY A 21 10.84 -17.32 6.86
C GLY A 21 9.78 -16.52 6.11
N LEU A 22 8.81 -15.94 6.83
CA LEU A 22 7.73 -15.12 6.26
C LEU A 22 8.13 -13.65 6.18
N TYR A 23 7.63 -12.97 5.15
CA TYR A 23 7.78 -11.52 4.99
C TYR A 23 6.41 -10.85 5.05
N ILE A 24 6.36 -9.63 5.59
CA ILE A 24 5.15 -8.82 5.58
C ILE A 24 4.78 -8.49 4.13
N SER A 25 3.61 -8.94 3.69
CA SER A 25 3.08 -8.69 2.36
C SER A 25 2.11 -7.50 2.34
N CYS A 26 1.35 -7.29 3.42
CA CYS A 26 0.39 -6.20 3.54
C CYS A 26 0.22 -5.77 4.99
N VAL A 27 0.06 -4.46 5.21
CA VAL A 27 -0.33 -3.86 6.48
C VAL A 27 -1.58 -3.02 6.30
N ALA A 28 -2.45 -3.02 7.30
CA ALA A 28 -3.59 -2.14 7.39
C ALA A 28 -3.75 -1.66 8.83
N SER A 29 -4.44 -0.54 9.01
CA SER A 29 -4.76 0.01 10.32
C SER A 29 -6.20 0.50 10.35
N SER A 30 -6.81 0.39 11.51
CA SER A 30 -8.09 1.04 11.82
C SER A 30 -8.03 1.54 13.25
N LEU A 31 -8.37 2.81 13.45
CA LEU A 31 -8.11 3.53 14.70
C LEU A 31 -6.62 3.44 15.05
N ASN A 32 -6.27 2.66 16.08
CA ASN A 32 -4.90 2.40 16.52
C ASN A 32 -4.61 0.88 16.60
N LEU A 33 -5.32 0.10 15.80
CA LEU A 33 -5.16 -1.35 15.72
C LEU A 33 -4.57 -1.73 14.37
N TRP A 34 -3.53 -2.56 14.41
CA TRP A 34 -2.83 -2.99 13.21
C TRP A 34 -3.28 -4.39 12.79
N ALA A 35 -3.37 -4.57 11.47
CA ALA A 35 -3.50 -5.86 10.83
C ALA A 35 -2.28 -6.10 9.94
N ILE A 36 -1.64 -7.26 10.10
CA ILE A 36 -0.47 -7.66 9.32
C ILE A 36 -0.76 -8.99 8.64
N VAL A 37 -0.46 -9.04 7.34
CA VAL A 37 -0.39 -10.27 6.56
C VAL A 37 1.07 -10.55 6.23
N MET A 38 1.51 -11.79 6.47
CA MET A 38 2.85 -12.26 6.15
C MET A 38 2.74 -13.48 5.24
N ASP A 39 3.66 -13.60 4.29
CA ASP A 39 3.69 -14.64 3.28
C ASP A 39 5.14 -15.00 2.88
N ALA A 40 5.37 -16.27 2.53
CA ALA A 40 6.64 -16.77 2.02
C ALA A 40 6.78 -16.56 0.50
N GLY A 41 5.66 -16.44 -0.23
CA GLY A 41 5.61 -16.33 -1.69
C GLY A 41 5.86 -14.93 -2.25
N THR A 42 6.28 -13.97 -1.43
CA THR A 42 6.46 -12.56 -1.83
C THR A 42 7.62 -12.33 -2.79
N GLY A 43 8.62 -13.22 -2.80
CA GLY A 43 9.88 -13.03 -3.51
C GLY A 43 10.81 -11.99 -2.87
N PHE A 44 10.48 -11.52 -1.66
CA PHE A 44 11.35 -10.61 -0.92
C PHE A 44 12.56 -11.34 -0.35
N THR A 45 13.70 -10.65 -0.28
CA THR A 45 14.95 -11.21 0.24
C THR A 45 15.36 -10.62 1.57
N SER A 46 14.90 -9.40 1.86
CA SER A 46 15.17 -8.71 3.11
C SER A 46 14.08 -7.67 3.37
N GLN A 47 13.75 -7.42 4.62
CA GLN A 47 12.66 -6.52 4.98
C GLN A 47 12.91 -5.80 6.30
N VAL A 48 12.67 -4.49 6.26
CA VAL A 48 12.70 -3.56 7.40
C VAL A 48 11.34 -2.90 7.55
N TYR A 49 10.99 -2.52 8.77
CA TYR A 49 9.76 -1.79 9.04
C TYR A 49 10.01 -0.78 10.15
N GLU A 50 9.24 0.31 10.14
CA GLU A 50 9.23 1.31 11.19
C GLU A 50 7.77 1.65 11.54
N LEU A 51 7.45 1.51 12.83
CA LEU A 51 6.26 2.09 13.43
C LEU A 51 6.66 3.44 14.03
N SER A 52 6.26 4.53 13.38
CA SER A 52 6.62 5.89 13.78
C SER A 52 5.38 6.67 14.22
N PRO A 53 5.47 7.54 15.24
CA PRO A 53 4.43 8.52 15.54
C PRO A 53 4.31 9.62 14.45
N ILE A 54 5.27 9.67 13.53
CA ILE A 54 5.29 10.63 12.42
C ILE A 54 4.77 9.94 11.16
N PHE A 55 3.68 10.47 10.60
CA PHE A 55 3.11 9.95 9.35
C PHE A 55 4.13 9.99 8.20
N LEU A 56 4.51 8.81 7.70
CA LEU A 56 5.53 8.60 6.66
C LEU A 56 6.84 9.36 6.95
N HIS A 57 7.51 8.97 8.05
CA HIS A 57 8.80 9.51 8.51
C HIS A 57 9.85 9.58 7.39
N LYS A 58 10.12 10.79 6.93
CA LYS A 58 10.88 11.05 5.69
C LYS A 58 12.33 10.60 5.81
N GLU A 59 12.99 10.95 6.91
CA GLU A 59 14.40 10.69 7.16
C GLU A 59 14.68 9.18 7.11
N TRP A 60 13.84 8.38 7.80
CA TRP A 60 13.95 6.93 7.78
C TRP A 60 13.72 6.34 6.38
N ILE A 61 12.68 6.78 5.66
CA ILE A 61 12.41 6.31 4.29
C ILE A 61 13.59 6.61 3.36
N MET A 62 14.19 7.80 3.47
CA MET A 62 15.35 8.18 2.65
C MET A 62 16.55 7.30 2.96
N GLU A 63 16.85 7.06 4.24
CA GLU A 63 17.94 6.16 4.65
C GLU A 63 17.74 4.73 4.11
N GLN A 64 16.51 4.22 4.13
CA GLN A 64 16.22 2.88 3.61
C GLN A 64 16.27 2.82 2.07
N TRP A 65 15.87 3.89 1.38
CA TRP A 65 16.05 3.99 -0.07
C TRP A 65 17.53 3.95 -0.47
N GLU A 66 18.42 4.62 0.25
CA GLU A 66 19.88 4.57 0.01
C GLU A 66 20.44 3.15 0.17
N LYS A 67 19.81 2.33 1.02
CA LYS A 67 20.14 0.92 1.22
C LYS A 67 19.45 -0.03 0.23
N ASN A 68 18.79 0.50 -0.80
CA ASN A 68 18.03 -0.23 -1.82
C ASN A 68 16.80 -1.00 -1.29
N TYR A 69 16.20 -0.56 -0.18
CA TYR A 69 14.87 -1.02 0.19
C TYR A 69 13.83 -0.17 -0.51
N TYR A 70 12.72 -0.76 -0.92
CA TYR A 70 11.58 -0.04 -1.49
C TYR A 70 10.35 -0.22 -0.62
N ILE A 71 9.52 0.81 -0.50
CA ILE A 71 8.24 0.73 0.20
C ILE A 71 7.36 -0.30 -0.48
N THR A 72 6.97 -1.32 0.28
CA THR A 72 6.14 -2.44 -0.16
C THR A 72 4.74 -2.40 0.44
N SER A 73 4.59 -1.84 1.64
CA SER A 73 3.29 -1.66 2.27
C SER A 73 3.34 -0.51 3.28
N VAL A 74 2.25 0.24 3.39
CA VAL A 74 2.10 1.35 4.34
C VAL A 74 0.70 1.35 4.93
N ALA A 75 0.61 1.66 6.23
CA ALA A 75 -0.65 1.89 6.92
C ALA A 75 -0.51 3.07 7.89
N GLY A 76 -1.56 3.89 7.98
CA GLY A 76 -1.65 5.03 8.88
C GLY A 76 -2.75 4.80 9.91
N ALA A 77 -2.46 5.16 11.15
CA ALA A 77 -3.40 5.14 12.27
C ALA A 77 -4.05 6.51 12.45
N CYS A 78 -5.19 6.56 13.16
CA CYS A 78 -5.94 7.79 13.38
C CYS A 78 -5.20 8.80 14.29
N ASN A 79 -4.28 8.33 15.13
CA ASN A 79 -3.41 9.16 15.96
C ASN A 79 -2.25 9.83 15.20
N GLY A 80 -2.15 9.63 13.88
CA GLY A 80 -1.09 10.16 13.03
C GLY A 80 0.14 9.27 12.93
N SER A 81 0.21 8.17 13.69
CA SER A 81 1.26 7.17 13.55
C SER A 81 1.15 6.44 12.21
N ALA A 82 2.27 5.97 11.69
CA ALA A 82 2.31 5.17 10.48
C ALA A 82 3.26 3.98 10.65
N LEU A 83 2.85 2.85 10.08
CA LEU A 83 3.70 1.70 9.86
C LEU A 83 4.14 1.69 8.40
N VAL A 84 5.44 1.77 8.18
CA VAL A 84 6.06 1.69 6.86
C VAL A 84 6.85 0.40 6.78
N VAL A 85 6.60 -0.41 5.75
CA VAL A 85 7.33 -1.64 5.47
C VAL A 85 8.08 -1.47 4.16
N MET A 86 9.40 -1.67 4.19
CA MET A 86 10.27 -1.60 3.01
C MET A 86 11.03 -2.91 2.82
N SER A 87 11.10 -3.39 1.58
CA SER A 87 11.65 -4.70 1.25
C SER A 87 12.63 -4.65 0.08
N LYS A 88 13.54 -5.64 0.04
CA LYS A 88 14.42 -5.98 -1.10
C LYS A 88 13.86 -7.16 -1.87
N GLY A 89 14.32 -7.35 -3.11
CA GLY A 89 13.79 -8.37 -4.02
C GLY A 89 12.53 -7.94 -4.77
N THR A 90 12.10 -6.69 -4.60
CA THR A 90 11.01 -6.12 -5.39
C THR A 90 11.47 -5.89 -6.84
N PRO A 91 10.57 -5.95 -7.83
CA PRO A 91 10.91 -5.59 -9.21
C PRO A 91 11.09 -4.07 -9.40
N TYR A 92 10.88 -3.26 -8.37
CA TYR A 92 10.87 -1.80 -8.48
C TYR A 92 12.27 -1.25 -8.78
N THR A 93 12.32 -0.28 -9.69
CA THR A 93 13.59 0.39 -10.07
C THR A 93 13.68 1.80 -9.53
N GLN A 94 12.55 2.51 -9.44
CA GLN A 94 12.46 3.86 -8.88
C GLN A 94 11.16 3.99 -8.12
N GLN A 95 11.17 4.77 -7.03
CA GLN A 95 10.00 5.00 -6.22
C GLN A 95 9.90 6.47 -5.83
N SER A 96 8.68 6.95 -5.67
CA SER A 96 8.37 8.28 -5.14
C SER A 96 7.12 8.19 -4.28
N TYR A 97 7.07 8.93 -3.18
CA TYR A 97 5.86 9.07 -2.39
C TYR A 97 5.45 10.53 -2.26
N LYS A 98 4.18 10.76 -1.92
CA LYS A 98 3.64 12.08 -1.62
C LYS A 98 2.70 12.00 -0.43
N VAL A 99 2.91 12.93 0.52
CA VAL A 99 1.97 13.24 1.60
C VAL A 99 1.20 14.50 1.22
N SER A 100 -0.11 14.51 1.46
CA SER A 100 -0.99 15.64 1.11
C SER A 100 -2.26 15.61 1.97
N ASP A 101 -2.73 16.77 2.42
CA ASP A 101 -4.03 16.87 3.14
C ASP A 101 -5.24 16.75 2.19
N VAL A 102 -4.99 16.79 0.88
CA VAL A 102 -6.00 16.61 -0.18
C VAL A 102 -5.55 15.52 -1.12
N PHE A 103 -6.46 14.66 -1.60
CA PHE A 103 -6.12 13.58 -2.52
C PHE A 103 -5.34 14.10 -3.75
N PRO A 104 -4.08 13.68 -3.96
CA PRO A 104 -3.16 14.38 -4.87
C PRO A 104 -3.30 13.93 -6.34
N PHE A 105 -4.52 13.99 -6.90
CA PHE A 105 -4.83 13.50 -8.26
C PHE A 105 -3.91 14.08 -9.35
N LYS A 106 -3.66 15.39 -9.31
CA LYS A 106 -2.77 16.06 -10.29
C LYS A 106 -1.36 15.49 -10.29
N TRP A 107 -0.84 15.15 -9.10
CA TRP A 107 0.50 14.57 -8.96
C TRP A 107 0.53 13.11 -9.44
N ILE A 108 -0.49 12.32 -9.10
CA ILE A 108 -0.63 10.93 -9.58
C ILE A 108 -0.68 10.90 -11.11
N ASN A 109 -1.50 11.76 -11.73
CA ASN A 109 -1.62 11.81 -13.19
C ASN A 109 -0.31 12.21 -13.87
N LYS A 110 0.44 13.16 -13.28
CA LYS A 110 1.79 13.49 -13.77
C LYS A 110 2.73 12.28 -13.68
N LYS A 111 2.70 11.55 -12.56
CA LYS A 111 3.56 10.38 -12.33
C LYS A 111 3.21 9.19 -13.22
N TRP A 112 1.92 8.96 -13.51
CA TRP A 112 1.51 7.98 -14.51
C TRP A 112 2.10 8.26 -15.89
N LYS A 113 2.12 9.53 -16.33
CA LYS A 113 2.77 9.93 -17.60
C LYS A 113 4.28 9.74 -17.58
N GLU A 114 4.91 9.80 -16.41
CA GLU A 114 6.33 9.48 -16.20
C GLU A 114 6.60 7.97 -16.07
N GLY A 115 5.59 7.10 -16.26
CA GLY A 115 5.73 5.64 -16.20
C GLY A 115 5.79 5.05 -14.79
N PHE A 116 5.43 5.82 -13.76
CA PHE A 116 5.21 5.29 -12.41
C PHE A 116 3.81 4.71 -12.30
N SER A 117 3.62 3.77 -11.39
CA SER A 117 2.31 3.22 -11.03
C SER A 117 2.13 3.30 -9.52
N VAL A 118 0.93 3.58 -9.03
CA VAL A 118 0.62 3.50 -7.60
C VAL A 118 0.76 2.06 -7.15
N THR A 119 1.55 1.84 -6.11
CA THR A 119 1.86 0.51 -5.55
C THR A 119 1.36 0.34 -4.13
N SER A 120 1.26 1.44 -3.37
CA SER A 120 0.66 1.43 -2.04
C SER A 120 0.01 2.77 -1.75
N MET A 121 -1.04 2.75 -0.95
CA MET A 121 -1.80 3.94 -0.57
C MET A 121 -2.23 3.81 0.88
N THR A 122 -2.20 4.90 1.62
CA THR A 122 -2.64 4.96 3.01
C THR A 122 -3.22 6.32 3.33
N ALA A 123 -3.99 6.40 4.41
CA ALA A 123 -4.42 7.64 5.01
C ALA A 123 -4.20 7.61 6.53
N ALA A 124 -4.07 8.78 7.14
CA ALA A 124 -4.07 8.97 8.59
C ALA A 124 -4.79 10.29 8.90
N GLY A 125 -5.97 10.21 9.54
CA GLY A 125 -6.86 11.35 9.66
C GLY A 125 -7.26 11.89 8.28
N SER A 126 -6.97 13.16 8.01
CA SER A 126 -7.20 13.80 6.70
C SER A 126 -6.01 13.68 5.73
N LYS A 127 -4.86 13.15 6.17
CA LYS A 127 -3.64 13.07 5.35
C LYS A 127 -3.63 11.83 4.49
N TRP A 128 -3.32 12.01 3.22
CA TRP A 128 -3.09 10.96 2.25
C TRP A 128 -1.60 10.70 2.07
N GLY A 129 -1.22 9.42 2.03
CA GLY A 129 0.10 8.94 1.66
C GLY A 129 0.01 8.08 0.41
N ILE A 130 0.55 8.55 -0.71
CA ILE A 130 0.55 7.82 -1.99
C ILE A 130 1.99 7.38 -2.30
N VAL A 131 2.19 6.10 -2.56
CA VAL A 131 3.47 5.53 -2.99
C VAL A 131 3.33 5.07 -4.44
N MET A 132 4.25 5.53 -5.29
CA MET A 132 4.30 5.13 -6.70
C MET A 132 5.68 4.58 -7.05
N SER A 133 5.71 3.44 -7.74
CA SER A 133 6.94 2.78 -8.18
C SER A 133 6.96 2.57 -9.70
N ARG A 134 8.15 2.59 -10.30
CA ARG A 134 8.39 2.10 -11.66
C ARG A 134 8.60 0.60 -11.66
N ASN A 135 8.30 -0.03 -12.79
CA ASN A 135 8.40 -1.48 -12.99
C ASN A 135 7.50 -2.31 -12.05
N ALA A 136 6.35 -1.76 -11.66
CA ALA A 136 5.37 -2.44 -10.80
C ALA A 136 4.52 -3.49 -11.53
N GLY A 137 4.66 -3.64 -12.85
CA GLY A 137 3.90 -4.63 -13.62
C GLY A 137 2.49 -4.19 -14.03
N TYR A 138 2.05 -2.98 -13.65
CA TYR A 138 0.76 -2.42 -14.04
C TYR A 138 0.89 -1.61 -15.36
N PRO A 139 0.25 -2.02 -16.46
CA PRO A 139 0.29 -1.29 -17.72
C PRO A 139 -0.64 -0.06 -17.70
N THR A 140 -1.80 -0.17 -17.06
CA THR A 140 -2.76 0.91 -16.92
C THR A 140 -3.37 0.89 -15.51
N GLN A 141 -3.60 2.09 -14.97
CA GLN A 141 -4.26 2.29 -13.69
C GLN A 141 -5.30 3.39 -13.80
N VAL A 142 -6.33 3.27 -12.98
CA VAL A 142 -7.38 4.27 -12.82
C VAL A 142 -7.63 4.47 -11.34
N VAL A 143 -8.17 5.63 -10.98
CA VAL A 143 -8.59 5.93 -9.62
C VAL A 143 -10.08 6.22 -9.63
N GLU A 144 -10.79 5.63 -8.67
CA GLU A 144 -12.15 6.00 -8.30
C GLU A 144 -12.04 6.65 -6.91
N LEU A 145 -12.39 7.93 -6.81
CA LEU A 145 -12.39 8.72 -5.58
C LEU A 145 -13.80 9.25 -5.39
N ASP A 146 -14.38 8.98 -4.23
CA ASP A 146 -15.76 9.38 -3.93
C ASP A 146 -15.90 9.64 -2.42
N PHE A 147 -16.92 10.40 -2.04
CA PHE A 147 -17.29 10.66 -0.65
C PHE A 147 -17.93 9.43 0.02
N LEU A 148 -18.45 8.51 -0.80
CA LEU A 148 -18.99 7.22 -0.38
C LEU A 148 -18.21 6.08 -1.04
N TYR A 149 -18.62 4.83 -0.77
CA TYR A 149 -18.09 3.68 -1.49
C TYR A 149 -18.54 3.69 -2.97
N PRO A 150 -17.62 3.84 -3.95
CA PRO A 150 -17.98 4.00 -5.36
C PRO A 150 -18.26 2.64 -6.03
N SER A 151 -19.31 1.94 -5.59
CA SER A 151 -19.63 0.58 -6.04
C SER A 151 -19.82 0.49 -7.55
N GLU A 152 -20.61 1.38 -8.16
CA GLU A 152 -20.88 1.39 -9.60
C GLU A 152 -19.62 1.64 -10.43
N GLY A 153 -18.76 2.55 -9.96
CA GLY A 153 -17.47 2.83 -10.58
C GLY A 153 -16.59 1.59 -10.60
N ILE A 154 -16.46 0.93 -9.45
CA ILE A 154 -15.66 -0.28 -9.30
C ILE A 154 -16.18 -1.42 -10.18
N HIS A 155 -17.48 -1.71 -10.19
CA HIS A 155 -18.06 -2.79 -10.99
C HIS A 155 -17.82 -2.57 -12.48
N ARG A 156 -18.04 -1.36 -12.99
CA ARG A 156 -17.76 -0.99 -14.38
C ARG A 156 -16.29 -1.16 -14.75
N ARG A 157 -15.36 -0.97 -13.81
CA ARG A 157 -13.93 -1.22 -14.04
C ARG A 157 -13.60 -2.71 -14.02
N TRP A 158 -14.26 -3.49 -13.17
CA TRP A 158 -14.11 -4.94 -13.14
C TRP A 158 -14.53 -5.60 -14.45
N GLU A 159 -15.63 -5.17 -15.05
CA GLU A 159 -16.08 -5.59 -16.39
C GLU A 159 -15.03 -5.31 -17.48
N LYS A 160 -14.22 -4.26 -17.29
CA LYS A 160 -13.13 -3.87 -18.19
C LYS A 160 -11.80 -4.56 -17.86
N GLY A 161 -11.79 -5.53 -16.94
CA GLY A 161 -10.61 -6.32 -16.57
C GLY A 161 -9.66 -5.63 -15.59
N TYR A 162 -10.09 -4.55 -14.93
CA TYR A 162 -9.31 -3.93 -13.85
C TYR A 162 -9.58 -4.65 -12.53
N ARG A 163 -8.61 -4.65 -11.62
CA ARG A 163 -8.75 -5.16 -10.24
C ARG A 163 -8.23 -4.12 -9.25
N ILE A 164 -8.78 -4.10 -8.04
CA ILE A 164 -8.33 -3.19 -6.98
C ILE A 164 -6.93 -3.61 -6.56
N THR A 165 -5.99 -2.67 -6.58
CA THR A 165 -4.59 -2.92 -6.19
C THR A 165 -4.11 -2.05 -5.03
N ALA A 166 -4.82 -0.96 -4.74
CA ALA A 166 -4.60 -0.16 -3.54
C ALA A 166 -5.90 0.52 -3.14
N ALA A 167 -6.15 0.62 -1.84
CA ALA A 167 -7.29 1.33 -1.29
C ALA A 167 -6.86 2.07 -0.03
N ALA A 168 -7.43 3.25 0.17
CA ALA A 168 -7.28 4.02 1.40
C ALA A 168 -8.50 4.92 1.56
N ALA A 169 -8.84 5.24 2.80
CA ALA A 169 -9.97 6.09 3.11
C ALA A 169 -9.60 7.06 4.23
N THR A 170 -10.08 8.29 4.12
CA THR A 170 -10.23 9.22 5.22
C THR A 170 -11.65 9.11 5.78
N GLU A 171 -12.00 9.91 6.79
CA GLU A 171 -13.38 9.94 7.32
C GLU A 171 -14.41 10.33 6.25
N ASP A 172 -14.02 11.20 5.31
CA ASP A 172 -14.94 11.80 4.34
C ASP A 172 -14.84 11.19 2.93
N GLN A 173 -13.78 10.45 2.61
CA GLN A 173 -13.48 10.03 1.24
C GLN A 173 -12.85 8.65 1.18
N ALA A 174 -13.24 7.87 0.18
CA ALA A 174 -12.62 6.60 -0.15
C ALA A 174 -11.96 6.68 -1.53
N ALA A 175 -10.71 6.25 -1.61
CA ALA A 175 -9.95 6.18 -2.86
C ALA A 175 -9.59 4.73 -3.18
N PHE A 176 -9.85 4.33 -4.42
CA PHE A 176 -9.52 3.02 -4.95
C PHE A 176 -8.67 3.17 -6.20
N ILE A 177 -7.49 2.58 -6.18
CA ILE A 177 -6.68 2.38 -7.38
C ILE A 177 -7.04 1.03 -7.96
N LEU A 178 -7.44 1.03 -9.23
CA LEU A 178 -7.66 -0.18 -9.98
C LEU A 178 -6.64 -0.28 -11.10
N SER A 179 -6.02 -1.45 -11.23
CA SER A 179 -4.99 -1.73 -12.24
C SER A 179 -5.45 -2.84 -13.16
N ALA A 180 -5.13 -2.73 -14.44
CA ALA A 180 -5.20 -3.88 -15.33
C ALA A 180 -3.96 -4.76 -15.09
N SER A 181 -4.09 -6.08 -15.19
CA SER A 181 -2.93 -6.97 -15.15
C SER A 181 -2.35 -7.14 -16.55
N LYS A 182 -1.01 -7.17 -16.67
CA LYS A 182 -0.34 -7.59 -17.93
C LYS A 182 -0.63 -9.05 -18.29
N ARG A 183 -1.02 -9.87 -17.31
CA ARG A 183 -1.43 -11.28 -17.50
C ARG A 183 -2.94 -11.36 -17.34
N LYS A 184 -3.66 -11.89 -18.34
CA LYS A 184 -5.08 -12.27 -18.16
C LYS A 184 -5.13 -13.30 -17.02
N SER A 185 -5.62 -12.92 -15.84
CA SER A 185 -6.04 -13.91 -14.85
C SER A 185 -7.32 -14.54 -15.38
N GLN A 186 -7.39 -15.88 -15.41
CA GLN A 186 -8.68 -16.56 -15.50
C GLN A 186 -9.45 -16.18 -14.24
N ASP A 187 -10.60 -15.51 -14.42
CA ASP A 187 -11.50 -15.19 -13.33
C ASP A 187 -12.05 -16.49 -12.76
N VAL A 188 -11.48 -16.95 -11.65
CA VAL A 188 -12.21 -17.83 -10.75
C VAL A 188 -13.06 -16.90 -9.90
N MET A 189 -14.30 -16.68 -10.33
CA MET A 189 -15.31 -16.03 -9.53
C MET A 189 -15.53 -16.90 -8.29
N GLN A 190 -15.13 -16.40 -7.12
CA GLN A 190 -15.54 -16.99 -5.86
C GLN A 190 -16.75 -16.20 -5.38
N GLU A 191 -17.94 -16.70 -5.73
CA GLU A 191 -19.20 -16.26 -5.13
C GLU A 191 -19.17 -16.61 -3.64
N THR A 192 -19.59 -15.65 -2.80
CA THR A 192 -19.87 -15.89 -1.37
C THR A 192 -21.34 -15.59 -1.13
#